data_AF-A0A535D6Y0-F1
#
_entry.id   AF-A0A535D6Y0-F1
#
_cell.length_a   1.000
_cell.length_b   1.000
_cell.length_c   1.000
_cell.angle_alpha   90.00
_cell.angle_beta   90.00
_cell.angle_gamma   90.00
#
_symmetry.space_group_name_H-M   'P 1'
#
loop_
_entity.id
_entity.type
_entity.pdbx_description
1 polymer ?
#
loop_
_entity_poly.entity_id
_entity_poly.type
_entity_poly.pdbx_seq_one_letter_code
_entity_poly.pdbx_strand_id
1 'polypeptide(L)' 'GEEGVHVLHGHGSGALKAAVREHLQRSPYVSKARSAEAYEGGDGVTVVELA' A
#
# COMPACT_ATOMS: atom_id res chain seq x y z
N GLY A 1 -9.45 -12.74 7.71
CA GLY A 1 -8.71 -12.12 6.60
C GLY A 1 -9.42 -10.83 6.32
N GLU A 2 -8.77 -9.71 6.57
CA GLU A 2 -9.39 -8.41 6.35
C GLU A 2 -9.52 -8.18 4.84
N GLU A 3 -10.67 -7.70 4.38
CA GLU A 3 -10.87 -7.34 2.98
C GLU A 3 -10.05 -6.07 2.68
N GLY A 4 -8.97 -6.22 1.93
CA GLY A 4 -8.10 -5.13 1.54
C GLY A 4 -7.39 -5.42 0.22
N VAL A 5 -7.08 -4.37 -0.53
CA VAL A 5 -6.27 -4.47 -1.74
C VAL A 5 -4.80 -4.41 -1.36
N HIS A 6 -4.03 -5.42 -1.77
CA HIS A 6 -2.59 -5.45 -1.57
C HIS A 6 -1.86 -4.98 -2.83
N VAL A 7 -1.14 -3.87 -2.71
CA VAL A 7 -0.29 -3.35 -3.78
C VAL A 7 1.15 -3.78 -3.51
N LEU A 8 1.56 -4.88 -4.14
CA LEU A 8 2.95 -5.33 -4.13
C LEU A 8 3.76 -4.48 -5.13
N HIS A 9 4.51 -3.52 -4.61
CA HIS A 9 5.42 -2.70 -5.41
C HIS A 9 6.90 -3.06 -5.21
N GLY A 10 7.20 -3.94 -4.24
CA GLY A 10 8.57 -4.34 -3.90
C GLY A 10 9.36 -3.24 -3.18
N HIS A 11 10.57 -3.59 -2.74
CA HIS A 11 11.43 -2.68 -1.99
C HIS A 11 12.24 -1.78 -2.95
N GLY A 12 13.00 -2.38 -3.87
CA GLY A 12 13.76 -1.68 -4.91
C GLY A 12 14.50 -0.44 -4.39
N SER A 13 14.49 0.63 -5.18
CA SER A 13 14.97 1.96 -4.78
C SER A 13 13.98 2.74 -3.90
N GLY A 14 12.79 2.20 -3.64
CA GLY A 14 11.68 2.90 -2.97
C GLY A 14 10.90 3.88 -3.85
N ALA A 15 11.29 4.10 -5.11
CA ALA A 15 10.63 5.06 -6.00
C ALA A 15 9.15 4.70 -6.27
N LEU A 16 8.87 3.41 -6.58
CA LEU A 16 7.49 2.97 -6.82
C LEU A 16 6.63 3.02 -5.55
N LYS A 17 7.20 2.66 -4.39
CA LYS A 17 6.55 2.80 -3.09
C LYS A 17 6.11 4.24 -2.83
N ALA A 18 7.02 5.21 -3.05
CA ALA A 18 6.73 6.63 -2.84
C ALA A 18 5.60 7.11 -3.76
N ALA A 19 5.71 6.84 -5.07
CA ALA A 19 4.70 7.24 -6.05
C ALA A 19 3.33 6.60 -5.78
N VAL A 20 3.28 5.32 -5.44
CA VAL A 20 2.04 4.60 -5.09
C VAL A 20 1.40 5.22 -3.84
N ARG A 21 2.15 5.42 -2.76
CA ARG A 21 1.59 5.98 -1.52
C ARG A 21 1.10 7.41 -1.71
N GLU A 22 1.83 8.22 -2.47
CA GLU A 22 1.42 9.59 -2.81
C GLU A 22 0.13 9.62 -3.63
N HIS A 23 -0.02 8.70 -4.59
CA HIS A 23 -1.24 8.57 -5.38
C HIS A 23 -2.43 8.15 -4.50
N LEU A 24 -2.25 7.14 -3.63
CA LEU A 24 -3.31 6.62 -2.77
C LEU A 24 -3.83 7.67 -1.78
N GLN A 25 -2.97 8.54 -1.24
CA GLN A 25 -3.36 9.65 -0.35
C GLN A 25 -4.34 10.64 -0.99
N ARG A 26 -4.37 10.73 -2.33
CA ARG A 26 -5.28 11.62 -3.08
C ARG A 26 -6.48 10.90 -3.68
N SER A 27 -6.54 9.58 -3.57
CA SER A 27 -7.59 8.79 -4.21
C SER A 27 -8.87 8.83 -3.37
N PRO A 28 -10.02 9.24 -3.95
CA PRO A 28 -11.30 9.22 -3.23
C PRO A 28 -11.80 7.79 -2.95
N TYR A 29 -11.19 6.78 -3.57
CA TYR A 29 -11.54 5.37 -3.37
C TYR A 29 -10.83 4.73 -2.18
N VAL A 30 -9.92 5.45 -1.53
CA VAL A 30 -9.11 4.94 -0.42
C VAL A 30 -9.67 5.51 0.88
N SER A 31 -10.15 4.62 1.75
CA SER A 31 -10.48 4.96 3.13
C SER A 31 -9.21 5.04 3.98
N LYS A 32 -8.31 4.06 3.82
CA LYS A 32 -7.06 3.97 4.57
C LYS A 32 -5.99 3.22 3.78
N ALA A 33 -4.73 3.62 3.98
CA ALA A 33 -3.59 2.89 3.44
C ALA A 33 -2.47 2.79 4.49
N ARG A 34 -1.81 1.64 4.56
CA ARG A 34 -0.69 1.36 5.46
C ARG A 34 0.34 0.42 4.83
N SER A 35 1.54 0.34 5.40
CA SER A 35 2.45 -0.76 5.10
C SER A 35 1.84 -2.09 5.56
N ALA A 36 2.15 -3.17 4.84
CA ALA A 36 1.78 -4.51 5.29
C ALA A 36 2.60 -4.93 6.51
N GLU A 37 2.13 -5.96 7.23
CA GLU A 37 2.90 -6.53 8.33
C GLU A 37 4.18 -7.20 7.81
N ALA A 38 5.18 -7.37 8.69
CA ALA A 38 6.48 -7.93 8.29
C ALA A 38 6.35 -9.30 7.61
N TYR A 39 5.42 -10.14 8.05
CA TYR A 39 5.16 -11.47 7.47
C TYR A 39 4.34 -11.43 6.17
N GLU A 40 3.80 -10.27 5.78
CA GLU A 40 3.00 -10.05 4.57
C GLU A 40 3.78 -9.31 3.46
N GLY A 41 5.10 -9.14 3.64
CA GLY A 41 5.98 -8.42 2.71
C GLY A 41 6.42 -7.05 3.20
N GLY A 42 5.99 -6.64 4.39
CA GLY A 42 6.46 -5.43 5.08
C GLY A 42 6.28 -4.17 4.26
N ASP A 43 7.30 -3.31 4.26
CA ASP A 43 7.25 -2.01 3.59
C ASP A 43 7.31 -2.11 2.06
N GLY A 44 7.51 -3.31 1.49
CA GLY A 44 7.40 -3.60 0.06
C GLY A 44 5.97 -3.81 -0.44
N VAL A 45 5.00 -3.80 0.47
CA VAL A 45 3.57 -3.92 0.18
C VAL A 45 2.81 -2.79 0.88
N THR A 46 1.87 -2.19 0.16
CA THR A 46 0.90 -1.25 0.74
C THR A 46 -0.46 -1.92 0.77
N VAL A 47 -1.06 -1.99 1.96
CA VAL A 47 -2.42 -2.50 2.20
C VAL A 47 -3.39 -1.34 2.14
N VAL A 48 -4.46 -1.49 1.36
CA VAL A 48 -5.45 -0.45 1.09
C VAL A 48 -6.85 -0.94 1.50
N GLU A 49 -7.50 -0.17 2.35
CA GLU A 49 -8.94 -0.30 2.64
C GLU A 49 -9.69 0.66 1.69
N LEU A 50 -10.65 0.13 0.94
CA LEU A 50 -11.48 0.92 0.03
C LEU A 50 -12.63 1.61 0.77
N ALA A 51 -13.11 2.73 0.24
CA ALA A 51 -14.24 3.51 0.77
C ALA A 51 -15.60 2.98 0.34
#